data_AF-A0A1M4XWF2-F1
#
_entry.id   AF-A0A1M4XWF2-F1
#
_cell.length_a   1.000
_cell.length_b   1.000
_cell.length_c   1.000
_cell.angle_alpha   90.00
_cell.angle_beta   90.00
_cell.angle_gamma   90.00
#
_symmetry.space_group_name_H-M   'P 1'
#
loop_
_entity.id
_entity.type
_entity.pdbx_description
1 polymer ?
#
loop_
_entity_poly.entity_id
_entity_poly.type
_entity_poly.pdbx_seq_one_letter_code
_entity_poly.pdbx_strand_id
1 'polypeptide(L)'
;MLGFSLTGLFILTCSYLAVQPLCRTVNEETICQTNYEAFLKSPPNEKGDTLAGLAGSLAFLWIIVTVLMQGRELSYQREELERMRETQEEQTKLLTAENVRRDQAAADAKIRAMYEVLRSSLKDMAFMEFKFEATPGDRGKRTTIPFLNASSGSRIRTHITGMGPTEWAEKIDKTRNLVIKHRTEKNCAVLAPEPPVSWFACLSQVDVIIREANIEGSEAMIEWVLHDLKLPLLKKVLKEALEDRSMWAQPDELTKNMGNHA
;
A
#
# COMPACT_ATOMS: atom_id res chain seq x y z
N MET A 1 -0.04 45.55 -26.96
CA MET A 1 0.43 46.12 -28.25
C MET A 1 -0.74 46.39 -29.20
N LEU A 2 -1.61 45.40 -29.50
CA LEU A 2 -2.73 45.54 -30.45
C LEU A 2 -3.66 46.75 -30.22
N GLY A 3 -4.05 47.05 -28.98
CA GLY A 3 -4.92 48.19 -28.67
C GLY A 3 -4.31 49.54 -29.07
N PHE A 4 -3.05 49.78 -28.71
CA PHE A 4 -2.35 51.02 -29.07
C PHE A 4 -2.19 51.19 -30.58
N SER A 5 -1.91 50.10 -31.33
CA SER A 5 -1.80 50.14 -32.79
C SER A 5 -3.15 50.48 -33.45
N LEU A 6 -4.25 49.89 -32.97
CA LEU A 6 -5.60 50.16 -33.48
C LEU A 6 -6.07 51.60 -33.16
N THR A 7 -5.82 52.09 -31.94
CA THR A 7 -6.10 53.48 -31.59
C THR A 7 -5.26 54.46 -32.41
N GLY A 8 -3.98 54.17 -32.63
CA GLY A 8 -3.12 54.98 -33.48
C GLY A 8 -3.62 55.07 -34.92
N LEU A 9 -4.03 53.94 -35.51
CA LEU A 9 -4.61 53.89 -36.85
C LEU A 9 -5.94 54.67 -36.94
N PHE A 10 -6.80 54.54 -35.92
CA PHE A 10 -8.06 55.28 -35.84
C PHE A 10 -7.81 56.79 -35.78
N ILE A 11 -6.91 57.25 -34.90
CA ILE A 11 -6.55 58.68 -34.80
C ILE A 11 -5.98 59.19 -36.13
N LEU A 12 -5.07 58.43 -36.75
CA LEU A 12 -4.50 58.80 -38.05
C LEU A 12 -5.57 58.91 -39.14
N THR A 13 -6.56 58.02 -39.14
CA THR A 13 -7.70 58.07 -40.07
C THR A 13 -8.58 59.30 -39.82
N CYS A 14 -8.87 59.62 -38.55
CA CYS A 14 -9.61 60.82 -38.19
C CYS A 14 -8.84 62.10 -38.57
N SER A 15 -7.53 62.15 -38.33
CA SER A 15 -6.67 63.26 -38.76
C SER A 15 -6.65 63.42 -40.27
N TYR A 16 -6.59 62.32 -41.02
CA TYR A 16 -6.65 62.34 -42.48
C TYR A 16 -7.99 62.90 -43.00
N LEU A 17 -9.11 62.46 -42.44
CA LEU A 17 -10.44 62.97 -42.79
C LEU A 17 -10.61 64.46 -42.44
N ALA A 18 -10.00 64.92 -41.34
CA ALA A 18 -10.05 66.32 -40.92
C ALA A 18 -9.35 67.27 -41.92
N VAL A 19 -8.33 66.79 -42.64
CA VAL A 19 -7.56 67.58 -43.61
C VAL A 19 -8.22 67.59 -45.00
N GLN A 20 -9.15 66.68 -45.29
CA GLN A 20 -9.80 66.65 -46.60
C GLN A 20 -10.59 67.94 -46.88
N PRO A 21 -10.49 68.51 -48.10
CA PRO A 21 -11.24 69.68 -48.49
C PRO A 21 -12.71 69.31 -48.74
N LEU A 22 -13.61 70.15 -48.25
CA LEU A 22 -15.05 70.12 -48.51
C LEU A 22 -15.40 71.37 -49.31
N CYS A 23 -15.83 71.19 -50.55
CA CYS A 23 -16.31 72.28 -51.40
C CYS A 23 -17.84 72.31 -51.39
N ARG A 24 -18.42 73.45 -51.04
CA ARG A 24 -19.87 73.67 -51.05
C ARG A 24 -20.19 74.87 -51.92
N THR A 25 -21.20 74.75 -52.78
CA THR A 25 -21.71 75.86 -53.58
C THR A 25 -22.77 76.61 -52.77
N VAL A 26 -22.55 77.91 -52.55
CA VAL A 26 -23.50 78.79 -51.86
C VAL A 26 -23.71 80.00 -52.76
N ASN A 27 -24.94 80.24 -53.21
CA ASN A 27 -25.28 81.37 -54.08
C ASN A 27 -24.36 81.51 -55.32
N GLU A 28 -24.14 80.41 -56.06
CA GLU A 28 -23.31 80.36 -57.29
C GLU A 28 -21.78 80.51 -57.09
N GLU A 29 -21.30 80.78 -55.87
CA GLU A 29 -19.88 80.75 -55.54
C GLU A 29 -19.48 79.40 -54.90
N THR A 30 -18.34 78.84 -55.34
CA THR A 30 -17.78 77.60 -54.76
C THR A 30 -16.77 77.95 -53.69
N ILE A 31 -17.13 77.70 -52.42
CA ILE A 31 -16.22 77.88 -51.29
C ILE A 31 -15.69 76.52 -50.88
N CYS A 32 -14.37 76.36 -50.90
CA CYS A 32 -13.70 75.17 -50.40
C CYS A 32 -13.05 75.48 -49.05
N GLN A 33 -13.40 74.71 -48.02
CA GLN A 33 -12.80 74.79 -46.69
C GLN A 33 -12.40 73.38 -46.25
N THR A 34 -11.43 73.26 -45.35
CA THR A 34 -11.10 71.94 -44.77
C THR A 34 -12.20 71.51 -43.79
N ASN A 35 -12.41 70.20 -43.64
CA ASN A 35 -13.36 69.67 -42.65
C ASN A 35 -13.05 70.17 -41.22
N TYR A 36 -11.77 70.37 -40.90
CA TYR A 36 -11.34 70.95 -39.64
C TYR A 36 -11.77 72.42 -39.47
N GLU A 37 -11.60 73.24 -40.50
CA GLU A 37 -12.02 74.64 -40.47
C GLU A 37 -13.55 74.76 -40.36
N ALA A 38 -14.29 73.90 -41.08
CA ALA A 38 -15.74 73.80 -40.98
C ALA A 38 -16.18 73.39 -39.55
N PHE A 39 -15.49 72.42 -38.93
CA PHE A 39 -15.73 72.03 -37.55
C PHE A 39 -15.44 73.14 -36.55
N LEU A 40 -14.39 73.97 -36.75
CA LEU A 40 -14.11 75.10 -35.85
C LEU A 40 -15.17 76.20 -35.94
N LYS A 41 -15.73 76.43 -37.14
CA LYS A 41 -16.78 77.44 -37.38
C LYS A 41 -18.19 76.98 -37.01
N SER A 42 -18.41 75.68 -36.75
CA SER A 42 -19.74 75.15 -36.48
C SER A 42 -20.30 75.56 -35.10
N PRO A 43 -21.64 75.62 -34.95
CA PRO A 43 -22.31 75.85 -33.67
C PRO A 43 -21.90 74.81 -32.61
N PRO A 44 -21.96 75.16 -31.31
CA PRO A 44 -21.56 74.25 -30.22
C PRO A 44 -22.25 72.87 -30.24
N ASN A 45 -23.52 72.80 -30.67
CA ASN A 45 -24.25 71.53 -30.75
C ASN A 45 -23.64 70.56 -31.76
N GLU A 46 -23.31 71.05 -32.96
CA GLU A 46 -22.74 70.23 -34.04
C GLU A 46 -21.31 69.75 -33.70
N LYS A 47 -20.57 70.55 -32.92
CA LYS A 47 -19.27 70.13 -32.37
C LYS A 47 -19.44 68.98 -31.38
N GLY A 48 -20.44 69.08 -30.52
CA GLY A 48 -20.81 68.04 -29.56
C GLY A 48 -21.15 66.72 -30.26
N ASP A 49 -22.00 66.78 -31.29
CA ASP A 49 -22.43 65.59 -32.03
C ASP A 49 -21.25 64.87 -32.71
N THR A 50 -20.33 65.64 -33.31
CA THR A 50 -19.13 65.08 -33.97
C THR A 50 -18.16 64.47 -32.96
N LEU A 51 -17.91 65.14 -31.83
CA LEU A 51 -17.04 64.63 -30.77
C LEU A 51 -17.66 63.40 -30.08
N ALA A 52 -18.97 63.39 -29.88
CA ALA A 52 -19.68 62.23 -29.33
C ALA A 52 -19.60 61.03 -30.27
N GLY A 53 -19.72 61.23 -31.58
CA GLY A 53 -19.52 60.17 -32.57
C GLY A 53 -18.11 59.57 -32.56
N LEU A 54 -17.09 60.42 -32.46
CA LEU A 54 -15.68 59.98 -32.36
C LEU A 54 -15.40 59.25 -31.04
N ALA A 55 -15.86 59.81 -29.91
CA ALA A 55 -15.69 59.20 -28.60
C ALA A 55 -16.43 57.87 -28.49
N GLY A 56 -17.65 57.78 -29.02
CA GLY A 56 -18.44 56.54 -29.08
C GLY A 56 -17.75 55.45 -29.91
N SER A 57 -17.24 55.80 -31.09
CA SER A 57 -16.51 54.86 -31.96
C SER A 57 -15.22 54.36 -31.29
N LEU A 58 -14.48 55.26 -30.62
CA LEU A 58 -13.27 54.90 -29.90
C LEU A 58 -13.56 54.01 -28.68
N ALA A 59 -14.63 54.31 -27.92
CA ALA A 59 -15.06 53.48 -26.80
C ALA A 59 -15.46 52.08 -27.27
N PHE A 60 -16.19 51.97 -28.39
CA PHE A 60 -16.55 50.68 -28.98
C PHE A 60 -15.33 49.86 -29.41
N LEU A 61 -14.34 50.50 -30.03
CA LEU A 61 -13.07 49.85 -30.39
C LEU A 61 -12.36 49.28 -29.16
N TRP A 62 -12.32 50.04 -28.07
CA TRP A 62 -11.73 49.58 -26.81
C TRP A 62 -12.49 48.41 -26.20
N ILE A 63 -13.82 48.39 -26.24
CA ILE A 63 -14.63 47.24 -25.80
C ILE A 63 -14.21 45.97 -26.55
N ILE A 64 -14.10 46.02 -27.88
CA ILE A 64 -13.66 44.86 -28.68
C ILE A 64 -12.27 44.38 -28.26
N VAL A 65 -11.32 45.32 -28.11
CA VAL A 65 -9.95 44.99 -27.70
C VAL A 65 -9.93 44.30 -26.33
N THR A 66 -10.72 44.80 -25.37
CA THR A 66 -10.80 44.19 -24.04
C THR A 66 -11.40 42.78 -24.07
N VAL A 67 -12.46 42.54 -24.85
CA VAL A 67 -13.05 41.19 -25.01
C VAL A 67 -12.05 40.23 -25.67
N LEU A 68 -11.32 40.67 -26.69
CA LEU A 68 -10.29 39.84 -27.33
C LEU A 68 -9.13 39.51 -26.37
N MET A 69 -8.75 40.46 -25.51
CA MET A 69 -7.72 40.24 -24.51
C MET A 69 -8.18 39.23 -23.46
N GLN A 70 -9.40 39.40 -22.93
CA GLN A 70 -10.02 38.47 -21.97
C GLN A 70 -10.17 37.06 -22.56
N GLY A 71 -10.54 36.95 -23.84
CA GLY A 71 -10.66 35.65 -24.52
C GLY A 71 -9.34 34.87 -24.57
N ARG A 72 -8.21 35.56 -24.80
CA ARG A 72 -6.88 34.94 -24.80
C ARG A 72 -6.43 34.54 -23.40
N GLU A 73 -6.71 35.36 -22.40
CA GLU A 73 -6.37 35.03 -21.02
C GLU A 73 -7.10 33.76 -20.56
N LEU A 74 -8.39 33.64 -20.89
CA LEU A 74 -9.17 32.44 -20.59
C LEU A 74 -8.65 31.19 -21.31
N SER A 75 -8.15 31.30 -22.55
CA SER A 75 -7.56 30.14 -23.23
C SER A 75 -6.27 29.68 -22.53
N TYR A 76 -5.42 30.61 -22.10
CA TYR A 76 -4.19 30.25 -21.38
C TYR A 76 -4.49 29.68 -19.99
N GLN A 77 -5.48 30.23 -19.28
CA GLN A 77 -5.91 29.67 -18.01
C GLN A 77 -6.46 28.23 -18.15
N ARG A 78 -7.18 27.93 -19.24
CA ARG A 78 -7.65 26.56 -19.52
C ARG A 78 -6.52 25.60 -19.77
N GLU A 79 -5.55 25.99 -20.59
CA GLU A 79 -4.35 25.18 -20.88
C GLU A 79 -3.55 24.90 -19.62
N GLU A 80 -3.39 25.91 -18.75
CA GLU A 80 -2.69 25.73 -17.47
C GLU A 80 -3.46 24.81 -16.52
N LEU A 81 -4.78 24.96 -16.43
CA LEU A 81 -5.62 24.06 -15.62
C LEU A 81 -5.58 22.62 -16.13
N GLU A 82 -5.45 22.40 -17.44
CA GLU A 82 -5.32 21.07 -18.02
C GLU A 82 -3.98 20.43 -17.61
N ARG A 83 -2.87 21.17 -17.74
CA ARG A 83 -1.54 20.72 -17.25
C ARG A 83 -1.52 20.45 -15.75
N MET A 84 -2.18 21.30 -14.96
CA MET A 84 -2.30 21.10 -13.51
C MET A 84 -3.06 19.81 -13.18
N ARG A 85 -4.10 19.47 -13.93
CA ARG A 85 -4.84 18.21 -13.73
C ARG A 85 -3.98 17.00 -14.07
N GLU A 86 -3.27 17.02 -15.19
CA GLU A 86 -2.38 15.92 -15.59
C GLU A 86 -1.29 15.67 -14.53
N THR A 87 -0.63 16.73 -14.07
CA THR A 87 0.40 16.63 -13.03
C THR A 87 -0.17 16.17 -11.69
N GLN A 88 -1.37 16.61 -11.32
CA GLN A 88 -2.04 16.15 -10.11
C GLN A 88 -2.40 14.66 -10.22
N GLU A 89 -2.92 14.20 -11.36
CA GLU A 89 -3.21 12.78 -11.60
C GLU A 89 -1.94 11.92 -11.48
N GLU A 90 -0.82 12.35 -12.08
CA GLU A 90 0.46 11.66 -11.94
C GLU A 90 0.93 11.59 -10.48
N GLN A 91 0.82 12.69 -9.74
CA GLN A 91 1.15 12.71 -8.31
C GLN A 91 0.28 11.75 -7.50
N THR A 92 -1.03 11.69 -7.77
CA THR A 92 -1.91 10.74 -7.08
C THR A 92 -1.56 9.28 -7.41
N LYS A 93 -1.19 8.97 -8.67
CA LYS A 93 -0.71 7.64 -9.07
C LYS A 93 0.59 7.26 -8.35
N LEU A 94 1.54 8.19 -8.23
CA LEU A 94 2.78 7.96 -7.49
C LEU A 94 2.54 7.74 -6.00
N LEU A 95 1.69 8.56 -5.37
CA LEU A 95 1.36 8.43 -3.95
C LEU A 95 0.62 7.13 -3.64
N THR A 96 -0.33 6.73 -4.49
CA THR A 96 -1.04 5.46 -4.32
C THR A 96 -0.09 4.26 -4.47
N ALA A 97 0.80 4.28 -5.46
CA ALA A 97 1.83 3.25 -5.61
C ALA A 97 2.79 3.20 -4.42
N GLU A 98 3.21 4.35 -3.89
CA GLU A 98 4.07 4.40 -2.70
C GLU A 98 3.36 3.88 -1.45
N ASN A 99 2.10 4.25 -1.24
CA ASN A 99 1.30 3.77 -0.10
C ASN A 99 1.14 2.26 -0.14
N VAL A 100 0.81 1.67 -1.30
CA VAL A 100 0.73 0.21 -1.46
C VAL A 100 2.06 -0.47 -1.09
N ARG A 101 3.20 0.10 -1.51
CA ARG A 101 4.52 -0.45 -1.15
C ARG A 101 4.83 -0.32 0.34
N ARG A 102 4.44 0.79 0.97
CA ARG A 102 4.60 0.99 2.42
C ARG A 102 3.73 0.01 3.21
N ASP A 103 2.48 -0.18 2.80
CA ASP A 103 1.55 -1.10 3.45
C ASP A 103 2.03 -2.54 3.33
N GLN A 104 2.51 -2.96 2.15
CA GLN A 104 3.14 -4.27 1.94
C GLN A 104 4.39 -4.46 2.81
N ALA A 105 5.28 -3.46 2.88
CA ALA A 105 6.48 -3.54 3.71
C ALA A 105 6.14 -3.62 5.21
N ALA A 106 5.08 -2.93 5.65
CA ALA A 106 4.60 -3.00 7.03
C ALA A 106 4.00 -4.37 7.36
N ALA A 107 3.19 -4.94 6.45
CA ALA A 107 2.66 -6.30 6.59
C ALA A 107 3.79 -7.34 6.64
N ASP A 108 4.78 -7.22 5.76
CA ASP A 108 5.95 -8.10 5.74
C ASP A 108 6.77 -8.01 7.04
N ALA A 109 6.96 -6.80 7.58
CA ALA A 109 7.64 -6.59 8.85
C ALA A 109 6.86 -7.23 10.03
N LYS A 110 5.52 -7.09 10.04
CA LYS A 110 4.63 -7.73 11.01
C LYS A 110 4.76 -9.26 10.96
N ILE A 111 4.73 -9.86 9.77
CA ILE A 111 4.87 -11.31 9.58
C ILE A 111 6.24 -11.81 10.08
N ARG A 112 7.32 -11.07 9.79
CA ARG A 112 8.67 -11.40 10.32
C ARG A 112 8.73 -11.32 11.85
N ALA A 113 8.11 -10.30 12.45
CA ALA A 113 8.05 -10.19 13.91
C ALA A 113 7.29 -11.37 14.53
N MET A 114 6.16 -11.78 13.94
CA MET A 114 5.42 -12.97 14.36
C MET A 114 6.26 -14.25 14.23
N TYR A 115 7.02 -14.38 13.15
CA TYR A 115 7.93 -15.51 12.96
C TYR A 115 9.02 -15.57 14.03
N GLU A 116 9.60 -14.43 14.44
CA GLU A 116 10.59 -14.42 15.53
C GLU A 116 9.97 -14.82 16.88
N VAL A 117 8.71 -14.44 17.13
CA VAL A 117 7.96 -14.94 18.30
C VAL A 117 7.78 -16.45 18.22
N LEU A 118 7.33 -16.98 17.08
CA LEU A 118 7.22 -18.42 16.84
C LEU A 118 8.56 -19.14 17.06
N ARG A 119 9.64 -18.57 16.53
CA ARG A 119 10.99 -19.11 16.68
C ARG A 119 11.43 -19.17 18.13
N SER A 120 11.05 -18.18 18.95
CA SER A 120 11.28 -18.23 20.40
C SER A 120 10.46 -19.33 21.06
N SER A 121 9.16 -19.43 20.76
CA SER A 121 8.28 -20.48 21.29
C SER A 121 8.79 -21.89 20.96
N LEU A 122 9.30 -22.09 19.73
CA LEU A 122 9.93 -23.34 19.31
C LEU A 122 11.13 -23.69 20.21
N LYS A 123 12.01 -22.73 20.52
CA LYS A 123 13.15 -22.96 21.42
C LYS A 123 12.73 -23.41 22.81
N ASP A 124 11.62 -22.92 23.32
CA ASP A 124 11.11 -23.36 24.63
C ASP A 124 10.62 -24.82 24.57
N MET A 125 10.15 -25.28 23.40
CA MET A 125 9.78 -26.68 23.20
C MET A 125 10.97 -27.65 23.17
N ALA A 126 12.16 -27.18 22.78
CA ALA A 126 13.36 -28.01 22.67
C ALA A 126 13.74 -28.71 23.99
N PHE A 127 13.41 -28.08 25.11
CA PHE A 127 13.85 -28.50 26.45
C PHE A 127 12.83 -29.39 27.16
N MET A 128 11.77 -29.84 26.48
CA MET A 128 10.80 -30.75 27.09
C MET A 128 11.35 -32.17 27.24
N GLU A 129 10.96 -32.80 28.34
CA GLU A 129 11.35 -34.16 28.68
C GLU A 129 10.13 -35.06 28.85
N PHE A 130 10.09 -36.16 28.12
CA PHE A 130 9.08 -37.19 28.28
C PHE A 130 9.56 -38.20 29.33
N LYS A 131 8.89 -38.23 30.47
CA LYS A 131 9.18 -39.17 31.56
C LYS A 131 8.28 -40.40 31.41
N PHE A 132 8.89 -41.57 31.38
CA PHE A 132 8.19 -42.85 31.30
C PHE A 132 8.30 -43.60 32.61
N GLU A 133 7.19 -44.17 33.05
CA GLU A 133 7.13 -45.11 34.18
C GLU A 133 6.77 -46.49 33.67
N ALA A 134 7.50 -47.50 34.13
CA ALA A 134 7.21 -48.89 33.84
C ALA A 134 5.91 -49.30 34.54
N THR A 135 5.13 -50.19 33.92
CA THR A 135 3.90 -50.71 34.51
C THR A 135 4.14 -51.40 35.86
N PRO A 136 3.13 -51.42 36.76
CA PRO A 136 3.24 -52.02 38.09
C PRO A 136 3.71 -53.48 38.01
N GLY A 137 4.95 -53.75 38.44
CA GLY A 137 5.56 -55.08 38.41
C GLY A 137 7.05 -55.09 38.06
N ASP A 138 7.51 -54.07 37.31
CA ASP A 138 8.93 -53.88 37.02
C ASP A 138 9.52 -52.84 37.99
N ARG A 139 10.66 -53.14 38.62
CA ARG A 139 11.20 -52.34 39.74
C ARG A 139 11.70 -50.96 39.28
N GLY A 140 10.79 -49.99 39.21
CA GLY A 140 11.04 -48.54 39.35
C GLY A 140 11.97 -47.88 38.33
N LYS A 141 12.26 -48.51 37.19
CA LYS A 141 13.21 -47.95 36.22
C LYS A 141 12.55 -46.83 35.39
N ARG A 142 12.67 -45.60 35.88
CA ARG A 142 12.27 -44.40 35.14
C ARG A 142 13.20 -44.20 33.96
N THR A 143 12.62 -44.13 32.77
CA THR A 143 13.36 -43.75 31.55
C THR A 143 12.89 -42.37 31.13
N THR A 144 13.83 -41.45 30.94
CA THR A 144 13.53 -40.12 30.38
C THR A 144 13.95 -40.12 28.93
N ILE A 145 13.02 -39.78 28.02
CA ILE A 145 13.34 -39.47 26.63
C ILE A 145 13.28 -37.96 26.49
N PRO A 146 14.42 -37.26 26.41
CA PRO A 146 14.39 -35.83 26.14
C PRO A 146 13.92 -35.59 24.70
N PHE A 147 13.10 -34.55 24.49
CA PHE A 147 12.60 -34.18 23.16
C PHE A 147 13.75 -33.88 22.19
N LEU A 148 14.82 -33.28 22.70
CA LEU A 148 16.13 -33.25 22.03
C LEU A 148 17.12 -34.08 22.84
N ASN A 149 17.73 -35.08 22.22
CA ASN A 149 18.77 -35.90 22.86
C ASN A 149 19.97 -35.04 23.27
N ALA A 150 19.94 -34.56 24.50
CA ALA A 150 20.84 -33.55 25.00
C ALA A 150 22.07 -34.20 25.66
N SER A 151 22.89 -34.91 24.89
CA SER A 151 24.04 -35.63 25.45
C SER A 151 25.20 -34.72 25.91
N SER A 152 25.15 -33.39 25.74
CA SER A 152 26.12 -32.45 26.35
C SER A 152 25.64 -30.99 26.36
N GLY A 153 25.33 -30.46 27.55
CA GLY A 153 24.54 -29.22 27.75
C GLY A 153 25.05 -27.90 27.13
N SER A 154 26.29 -27.81 26.62
CA SER A 154 26.80 -26.55 26.02
C SER A 154 26.72 -26.48 24.49
N ARG A 155 26.89 -27.60 23.76
CA ARG A 155 26.84 -27.58 22.26
C ARG A 155 25.42 -27.51 21.69
N ILE A 156 24.42 -27.76 22.52
CA ILE A 156 23.02 -27.91 22.10
C ILE A 156 22.34 -26.54 21.97
N ARG A 157 22.60 -25.60 22.89
CA ARG A 157 22.00 -24.26 22.83
C ARG A 157 22.34 -23.56 21.51
N THR A 158 23.59 -23.66 21.04
CA THR A 158 24.05 -23.08 19.78
C THR A 158 23.43 -23.76 18.55
N HIS A 159 23.16 -25.06 18.60
CA HIS A 159 22.55 -25.77 17.49
C HIS A 159 21.04 -25.49 17.39
N ILE A 160 20.34 -25.35 18.52
CA ILE A 160 18.91 -25.01 18.56
C ILE A 160 18.66 -23.59 18.04
N THR A 161 19.56 -22.65 18.31
CA THR A 161 19.40 -21.27 17.84
C THR A 161 19.39 -21.13 16.32
N GLY A 162 20.04 -22.06 15.60
CA GLY A 162 20.07 -22.07 14.14
C GLY A 162 18.93 -22.85 13.49
N MET A 163 18.13 -23.62 14.23
CA MET A 163 17.19 -24.53 13.61
C MET A 163 16.03 -23.84 12.91
N GLY A 164 15.81 -24.21 11.65
CA GLY A 164 14.67 -23.78 10.85
C GLY A 164 13.40 -24.60 11.13
N PRO A 165 12.21 -24.12 10.71
CA PRO A 165 10.94 -24.81 10.97
C PRO A 165 10.86 -26.22 10.37
N THR A 166 11.56 -26.47 9.25
CA THR A 166 11.69 -27.78 8.61
C THR A 166 12.43 -28.78 9.50
N GLU A 167 13.56 -28.38 10.06
CA GLU A 167 14.34 -29.21 10.98
C GLU A 167 13.56 -29.47 12.28
N TRP A 168 12.80 -28.48 12.74
CA TRP A 168 11.85 -28.66 13.84
C TRP A 168 10.78 -29.71 13.52
N ALA A 169 10.18 -29.65 12.33
CA ALA A 169 9.19 -30.63 11.91
C ALA A 169 9.78 -32.05 11.90
N GLU A 170 10.97 -32.24 11.33
CA GLU A 170 11.66 -33.54 11.34
C GLU A 170 11.92 -34.06 12.76
N LYS A 171 12.35 -33.17 13.67
CA LYS A 171 12.63 -33.56 15.06
C LYS A 171 11.38 -33.88 15.86
N ILE A 172 10.28 -33.16 15.64
CA ILE A 172 8.98 -33.47 16.25
C ILE A 172 8.55 -34.87 15.81
N ASP A 173 8.57 -35.16 14.50
CA ASP A 173 8.16 -36.46 13.98
C ASP A 173 9.06 -37.60 14.48
N LYS A 174 10.38 -37.40 14.48
CA LYS A 174 11.33 -38.37 15.04
C LYS A 174 11.07 -38.64 16.52
N THR A 175 10.78 -37.61 17.30
CA THR A 175 10.48 -37.76 18.73
C THR A 175 9.18 -38.50 18.95
N ARG A 176 8.13 -38.13 18.20
CA ARG A 176 6.86 -38.85 18.18
C ARG A 176 7.06 -40.34 17.91
N ASN A 177 7.79 -40.69 16.87
CA ASN A 177 8.07 -42.09 16.52
C ASN A 177 8.86 -42.83 17.61
N LEU A 178 9.82 -42.16 18.27
CA LEU A 178 10.56 -42.73 19.39
C LEU A 178 9.68 -42.97 20.63
N VAL A 179 8.80 -42.03 20.96
CA VAL A 179 7.83 -42.15 22.07
C VAL A 179 6.91 -43.34 21.83
N ILE A 180 6.34 -43.45 20.62
CA ILE A 180 5.46 -44.55 20.22
C ILE A 180 6.21 -45.88 20.31
N LYS A 181 7.43 -45.96 19.74
CA LYS A 181 8.26 -47.17 19.79
C LYS A 181 8.58 -47.59 21.22
N HIS A 182 8.95 -46.65 22.09
CA HIS A 182 9.26 -46.97 23.49
C HIS A 182 8.05 -47.49 24.25
N ARG A 183 6.88 -46.91 23.96
CA ARG A 183 5.60 -47.31 24.53
C ARG A 183 5.23 -48.73 24.12
N THR A 184 5.33 -49.05 22.83
CA THR A 184 4.95 -50.37 22.29
C THR A 184 5.91 -51.48 22.70
N GLU A 185 7.23 -51.22 22.68
CA GLU A 185 8.24 -52.25 22.98
C GLU A 185 8.39 -52.53 24.48
N LYS A 186 8.25 -51.51 25.33
CA LYS A 186 8.52 -51.64 26.78
C LYS A 186 7.28 -51.63 27.65
N ASN A 187 6.09 -51.52 27.06
CA ASN A 187 4.82 -51.43 27.80
C ASN A 187 4.85 -50.35 28.90
N CYS A 188 5.44 -49.19 28.60
CA CYS A 188 5.59 -48.08 29.54
C CYS A 188 4.58 -46.97 29.23
N ALA A 189 4.16 -46.20 30.25
CA ALA A 189 3.27 -45.06 30.06
C ALA A 189 3.97 -43.73 30.35
N VAL A 190 3.51 -42.66 29.70
CA VAL A 190 4.00 -41.30 29.92
C VAL A 190 3.40 -40.77 31.23
N LEU A 191 4.25 -40.27 32.12
CA LEU A 191 3.89 -39.83 33.49
C LEU A 191 3.02 -38.56 33.50
N ALA A 192 3.12 -37.73 32.45
CA ALA A 192 2.31 -36.55 32.22
C ALA A 192 1.77 -36.60 30.78
N PRO A 193 0.63 -37.26 30.57
CA PRO A 193 0.12 -37.55 29.24
C PRO A 193 -0.44 -36.32 28.52
N GLU A 194 -0.60 -35.18 29.20
CA GLU A 194 -1.23 -34.03 28.58
C GLU A 194 -0.30 -33.34 27.59
N PRO A 195 -0.78 -33.04 26.37
CA PRO A 195 -0.01 -32.29 25.40
C PRO A 195 0.38 -30.93 25.98
N PRO A 196 1.66 -30.52 25.89
CA PRO A 196 2.12 -29.26 26.45
C PRO A 196 1.41 -28.06 25.83
N VAL A 197 1.00 -27.10 26.68
CA VAL A 197 0.33 -25.85 26.24
C VAL A 197 1.15 -25.11 25.18
N SER A 198 2.48 -25.17 25.26
CA SER A 198 3.40 -24.56 24.29
C SER A 198 3.29 -25.13 22.87
N TRP A 199 2.89 -26.39 22.70
CA TRP A 199 2.69 -26.98 21.37
C TRP A 199 1.44 -26.41 20.71
N PHE A 200 0.35 -26.26 21.46
CA PHE A 200 -0.86 -25.61 20.96
C PHE A 200 -0.60 -24.13 20.64
N ALA A 201 0.15 -23.43 21.49
CA ALA A 201 0.55 -22.06 21.22
C ALA A 201 1.37 -21.95 19.92
N CYS A 202 2.32 -22.87 19.69
CA CYS A 202 3.10 -22.91 18.45
C CYS A 202 2.22 -23.22 17.23
N LEU A 203 1.31 -24.21 17.32
CA LEU A 203 0.40 -24.54 16.23
C LEU A 203 -0.48 -23.34 15.87
N SER A 204 -1.03 -22.66 16.88
CA SER A 204 -1.83 -21.44 16.69
C SER A 204 -1.01 -20.32 16.05
N GLN A 205 0.23 -20.09 16.49
CA GLN A 205 1.12 -19.08 15.91
C GLN A 205 1.44 -19.39 14.44
N VAL A 206 1.72 -20.64 14.10
CA VAL A 206 1.95 -21.08 12.72
C VAL A 206 0.72 -20.81 11.85
N ASP A 207 -0.48 -21.11 12.37
CA ASP A 207 -1.74 -20.86 11.65
C ASP A 207 -1.97 -19.38 11.38
N VAL A 208 -1.74 -18.52 12.38
CA VAL A 208 -1.89 -17.08 12.20
C VAL A 208 -0.86 -16.58 11.19
N ILE A 209 0.41 -16.99 11.27
CA ILE A 209 1.44 -16.56 10.29
C ILE A 209 1.07 -16.94 8.86
N ILE A 210 0.66 -18.20 8.62
CA ILE A 210 0.27 -18.65 7.27
C ILE A 210 -0.93 -17.85 6.75
N ARG A 211 -1.92 -17.58 7.63
CA ARG A 211 -3.12 -16.82 7.26
C ARG A 211 -2.78 -15.36 6.94
N GLU A 212 -2.04 -14.68 7.81
CA GLU A 212 -1.66 -13.27 7.60
C GLU A 212 -0.77 -13.12 6.37
N ALA A 213 0.14 -14.06 6.11
CA ALA A 213 0.94 -14.06 4.89
C ALA A 213 0.07 -14.15 3.62
N ASN A 214 -0.95 -15.02 3.61
CA ASN A 214 -1.84 -15.16 2.45
C ASN A 214 -2.80 -13.97 2.24
N ILE A 215 -3.11 -13.21 3.28
CA ILE A 215 -4.08 -12.08 3.20
C ILE A 215 -3.35 -10.76 2.93
N GLU A 216 -2.30 -10.48 3.71
CA GLU A 216 -1.64 -9.17 3.77
C GLU A 216 -0.20 -9.19 3.23
N GLY A 217 0.42 -10.37 3.12
CA GLY A 217 1.83 -10.51 2.74
C GLY A 217 2.09 -10.22 1.27
N SER A 218 3.30 -9.74 0.99
CA SER A 218 3.79 -9.67 -0.39
C SER A 218 3.96 -11.08 -0.99
N GLU A 219 4.00 -11.19 -2.32
CA GLU A 219 4.23 -12.48 -3.01
C GLU A 219 5.53 -13.15 -2.54
N ALA A 220 6.60 -12.38 -2.36
CA ALA A 220 7.87 -12.87 -1.84
C ALA A 220 7.75 -13.36 -0.38
N MET A 221 6.90 -12.72 0.43
CA MET A 221 6.65 -13.15 1.81
C MET A 221 5.87 -14.46 1.85
N ILE A 222 4.88 -14.62 0.98
CA ILE A 222 4.12 -15.87 0.81
C ILE A 222 5.08 -16.99 0.40
N GLU A 223 5.95 -16.75 -0.59
CA GLU A 223 6.94 -17.72 -1.05
C GLU A 223 7.88 -18.13 0.08
N TRP A 224 8.42 -17.16 0.82
CA TRP A 224 9.28 -17.42 1.97
C TRP A 224 8.58 -18.26 3.06
N VAL A 225 7.34 -17.93 3.41
CA VAL A 225 6.57 -18.66 4.44
C VAL A 225 6.25 -20.09 4.00
N LEU A 226 5.80 -20.28 2.76
CA LEU A 226 5.29 -21.55 2.27
C LEU A 226 6.39 -22.48 1.77
N HIS A 227 7.40 -21.96 1.08
CA HIS A 227 8.41 -22.75 0.38
C HIS A 227 9.74 -22.82 1.13
N ASP A 228 10.25 -21.69 1.62
CA ASP A 228 11.55 -21.66 2.30
C ASP A 228 11.43 -22.18 3.73
N LEU A 229 10.50 -21.61 4.49
CA LEU A 229 10.24 -22.02 5.87
C LEU A 229 9.45 -23.33 5.95
N LYS A 230 8.63 -23.63 4.94
CA LYS A 230 7.71 -24.79 4.93
C LYS A 230 6.85 -24.86 6.19
N LEU A 231 6.32 -23.72 6.65
CA LEU A 231 5.42 -23.69 7.81
C LEU A 231 4.21 -24.64 7.70
N PRO A 232 3.62 -24.92 6.51
CA PRO A 232 2.57 -25.93 6.39
C PRO A 232 3.01 -27.34 6.80
N LEU A 233 4.27 -27.71 6.56
CA LEU A 233 4.82 -29.00 7.00
C LEU A 233 4.92 -29.03 8.54
N LEU A 234 5.45 -27.97 9.14
CA LEU A 234 5.53 -27.86 10.60
C LEU A 234 4.14 -27.91 11.24
N LYS A 235 3.16 -27.18 10.68
CA LYS A 235 1.75 -27.24 11.09
C LYS A 235 1.23 -28.67 11.08
N LYS A 236 1.42 -29.38 9.96
CA LYS A 236 0.96 -30.76 9.78
C LYS A 236 1.53 -31.67 10.86
N VAL A 237 2.85 -31.64 11.06
CA VAL A 237 3.52 -32.52 12.03
C VAL A 237 3.12 -32.19 13.47
N LEU A 238 3.04 -30.89 13.83
CA LEU A 238 2.55 -30.47 15.14
C LEU A 238 1.13 -30.96 15.41
N LYS A 239 0.24 -30.80 14.42
CA LYS A 239 -1.15 -31.24 14.52
C LYS A 239 -1.24 -32.76 14.67
N GLU A 240 -0.56 -33.52 13.83
CA GLU A 240 -0.53 -34.99 13.90
C GLU A 240 -0.01 -35.46 15.27
N ALA A 241 1.06 -34.85 15.79
CA ALA A 241 1.59 -35.21 17.10
C ALA A 241 0.67 -34.82 18.26
N LEU A 242 -0.07 -33.71 18.17
CA LEU A 242 -1.05 -33.30 19.19
C LEU A 242 -2.31 -34.19 19.18
N GLU A 243 -2.75 -34.61 18.00
CA GLU A 243 -3.94 -35.46 17.83
C GLU A 243 -3.65 -36.95 18.10
N ASP A 244 -2.38 -37.36 18.09
CA ASP A 244 -1.98 -38.74 18.31
C ASP A 244 -2.18 -39.18 19.76
N ARG A 245 -3.33 -39.80 20.03
CA ARG A 245 -3.65 -40.38 21.33
C ARG A 245 -2.61 -41.40 21.81
N SER A 246 -1.87 -42.05 20.92
CA SER A 246 -0.82 -43.00 21.31
C SER A 246 0.40 -42.32 21.94
N MET A 247 0.57 -41.00 21.80
CA MET A 247 1.54 -40.23 22.58
C MET A 247 1.02 -39.86 23.97
N TRP A 248 -0.29 -39.61 24.08
CA TRP A 248 -0.90 -38.91 25.21
C TRP A 248 -1.87 -39.75 26.05
N ALA A 249 -2.14 -41.01 25.71
CA ALA A 249 -3.08 -41.83 26.49
C ALA A 249 -2.49 -42.26 27.85
N GLN A 250 -3.32 -42.28 28.89
CA GLN A 250 -2.94 -42.78 30.22
C GLN A 250 -2.69 -44.31 30.22
N PRO A 251 -1.90 -44.83 31.17
CA PRO A 251 -1.64 -46.28 31.29
C PRO A 251 -2.93 -47.12 31.37
N ASP A 252 -3.92 -46.64 32.11
CA ASP A 252 -5.15 -47.39 32.43
C ASP A 252 -6.12 -47.53 31.23
N GLU A 253 -6.00 -46.67 30.22
CA GLU A 253 -6.81 -46.76 29.00
C GLU A 253 -6.29 -47.83 28.03
N LEU A 254 -4.99 -48.11 28.06
CA LEU A 254 -4.39 -49.14 27.20
C LEU A 254 -4.77 -50.56 27.64
N THR A 255 -4.75 -50.81 28.95
CA THR A 255 -5.05 -52.14 29.49
C THR A 255 -6.50 -52.53 29.22
N LYS A 256 -7.43 -51.56 29.25
CA LYS A 256 -8.83 -51.77 28.85
C LYS A 256 -8.98 -52.12 27.36
N ASN A 257 -8.22 -51.50 26.48
CA ASN A 257 -8.32 -51.78 25.04
C ASN A 257 -7.67 -53.11 24.63
N MET A 258 -6.61 -53.54 25.30
CA MET A 258 -5.98 -54.84 25.03
C MET A 258 -6.82 -56.02 25.57
N GLY A 259 -7.60 -55.81 26.63
CA GLY A 259 -8.51 -56.83 27.20
C GLY A 259 -9.76 -57.14 26.36
N ASN A 260 -10.11 -56.29 25.39
CA ASN A 260 -11.28 -56.49 24.51
C ASN A 260 -10.97 -57.24 23.20
N HIS A 261 -9.70 -57.61 22.97
CA HIS A 261 -9.25 -58.32 21.76
C HIS A 261 -8.62 -59.70 22.02
N ALA A 262 -8.70 -60.19 23.27
CA ALA A 262 -8.36 -61.55 23.65
C ALA A 262 -9.65 -62.36 23.88
#